data_AF-A0A0F8E5X6-F1
#
_entry.id   AF-A0A0F8E5X6-F1
#
_cell.length_a   1.000
_cell.length_b   1.000
_cell.length_c   1.000
_cell.angle_alpha   90.00
_cell.angle_beta   90.00
_cell.angle_gamma   90.00
#
_symmetry.space_group_name_H-M   'P 1'
#
loop_
_entity.id
_entity.type
_entity.pdbx_description
1 polymer ?
#
loop_
_entity_poly.entity_id
_entity_poly.type
_entity_poly.pdbx_seq_one_letter_code
_entity_poly.pdbx_strand_id
1 'polypeptide(L)'
;MDISALTTTNDIEQLRTMAIAMVQKAMNVVVEKERELQARNQRIRLLEDMLKLVRQQRFGKKSETLTGMQRSLFEEDVDADIAALTAQRDKLLPPSAEKDDKPSRSRPVRKPLPSRLPRVDRIIPPVTDQCPECHEPLHHIRDAVSEKLEYIL
;
A
#
# COMPACT_ATOMS: atom_id res chain seq x y z
N MET A 1 -41.60 11.33 25.42
CA MET A 1 -42.74 11.77 24.57
C MET A 1 -43.95 11.06 25.13
N ASP A 2 -44.93 11.80 25.61
CA ASP A 2 -46.10 11.21 26.26
C ASP A 2 -47.05 10.62 25.22
N ILE A 3 -47.01 9.30 25.10
CA ILE A 3 -47.76 8.51 24.12
C ILE A 3 -49.26 8.48 24.48
N SER A 4 -49.62 8.88 25.70
CA SER A 4 -50.99 8.91 26.24
C SER A 4 -51.94 9.85 25.48
N ALA A 5 -51.41 10.87 24.78
CA ALA A 5 -52.21 11.76 23.93
C ALA A 5 -52.72 11.07 22.65
N LEU A 6 -52.03 10.03 22.17
CA LEU A 6 -52.43 9.25 20.99
C LEU A 6 -53.58 8.27 21.29
N THR A 7 -53.78 7.92 22.56
CA THR A 7 -54.83 6.99 23.00
C THR A 7 -56.09 7.70 23.47
N THR A 8 -56.07 9.04 23.59
CA THR A 8 -57.17 9.85 24.13
C THR A 8 -57.84 10.75 23.08
N THR A 9 -57.20 10.97 21.94
CA THR A 9 -57.72 11.81 20.86
C THR A 9 -58.45 10.95 19.81
N ASN A 10 -59.70 11.31 19.49
CA ASN A 10 -60.53 10.61 18.49
C ASN A 10 -60.64 11.39 17.16
N ASP A 11 -59.96 12.53 17.05
CA ASP A 11 -59.97 13.37 15.85
C ASP A 11 -58.88 12.91 14.85
N ILE A 12 -59.32 12.47 13.67
CA ILE A 12 -58.48 11.85 12.64
C ILE A 12 -57.43 12.82 12.11
N GLU A 13 -57.76 14.11 11.95
CA GLU A 13 -56.83 15.12 11.43
C GLU A 13 -55.75 15.48 12.46
N GLN A 14 -56.12 15.52 13.75
CA GLN A 14 -55.17 15.71 14.85
C GLN A 14 -54.19 14.52 14.96
N LEU A 15 -54.69 13.29 14.81
CA LEU A 15 -53.83 12.10 14.80
C LEU A 15 -52.86 12.10 13.62
N ARG A 16 -53.30 12.49 12.41
CA ARG A 16 -52.43 12.59 11.22
C ARG A 16 -51.31 13.61 11.40
N THR A 17 -51.64 14.80 11.87
CA THR A 17 -50.66 15.86 12.11
C THR A 17 -49.64 15.48 13.19
N MET A 18 -50.08 14.87 14.29
CA MET A 18 -49.18 14.38 15.34
C MET A 18 -48.26 13.26 14.82
N ALA A 19 -48.78 12.32 14.03
CA ALA A 19 -47.98 11.25 13.43
C ALA A 19 -46.90 11.80 12.49
N ILE A 20 -47.25 12.76 11.63
CA ILE A 20 -46.28 13.43 10.73
C ILE A 20 -45.22 14.17 11.55
N ALA A 21 -45.61 14.92 12.59
CA ALA A 21 -44.68 15.63 13.46
C ALA A 21 -43.73 14.68 14.20
N MET A 22 -44.21 13.52 14.64
CA MET A 22 -43.38 12.48 15.26
C MET A 22 -42.37 11.89 14.28
N VAL A 23 -42.79 11.56 13.06
CA VAL A 23 -41.90 11.04 12.01
C VAL A 23 -40.83 12.07 11.64
N GLN A 24 -41.21 13.34 11.46
CA GLN A 24 -40.26 14.42 11.19
C GLN A 24 -39.25 14.59 12.33
N LYS A 25 -39.72 14.56 13.58
CA LYS A 25 -38.84 14.63 14.75
C LYS A 25 -37.87 13.44 14.82
N ALA A 26 -38.36 12.23 14.56
CA ALA A 26 -37.52 11.04 14.52
C ALA A 26 -36.48 11.11 13.39
N MET A 27 -36.88 11.55 12.19
CA MET A 27 -35.96 11.76 11.06
C MET A 27 -34.87 12.79 11.38
N ASN A 28 -35.22 13.92 12.01
CA ASN A 28 -34.25 14.93 12.40
C ASN A 28 -33.23 14.38 13.41
N VAL A 29 -33.68 13.61 14.40
CA VAL A 29 -32.79 12.95 15.38
C VAL A 29 -31.86 11.95 14.68
N VAL A 30 -32.36 11.17 13.72
CA VAL A 30 -31.55 10.22 12.95
C VAL A 30 -30.47 10.96 12.16
N VAL A 31 -30.83 12.04 11.45
CA VAL A 31 -29.88 12.84 10.67
C VAL A 31 -28.80 13.46 11.56
N GLU A 32 -29.17 14.00 12.73
CA GLU A 32 -28.18 14.53 13.68
C GLU A 32 -27.24 13.43 14.18
N LYS A 33 -27.77 12.26 14.50
CA LYS A 33 -26.96 11.11 14.95
C LYS A 33 -26.04 10.59 13.86
N GLU A 34 -26.50 10.55 12.61
CA GLU A 34 -25.66 10.17 11.48
C GLU A 34 -24.50 11.15 11.28
N ARG A 35 -24.75 12.46 11.39
CA ARG A 35 -23.70 13.48 11.33
C ARG A 35 -22.68 13.32 12.47
N GLU A 36 -23.16 13.10 13.70
CA GLU A 36 -22.28 12.84 14.86
C GLU A 36 -21.43 11.57 14.65
N LEU A 37 -22.04 10.49 14.16
CA LEU A 37 -21.37 9.23 13.87
C LEU A 37 -20.31 9.39 12.78
N GLN A 38 -20.62 10.10 11.70
CA GLN A 38 -19.67 10.40 10.64
C GLN A 38 -18.48 11.19 11.16
N ALA A 39 -18.71 12.25 11.94
CA ALA A 39 -17.65 13.05 12.55
C ALA A 39 -16.75 12.22 13.48
N ARG A 40 -17.35 11.36 14.31
CA ARG A 40 -16.60 10.44 15.19
C ARG A 40 -15.80 9.42 14.39
N ASN A 41 -16.37 8.83 13.35
CA ASN A 41 -15.70 7.86 12.49
C ASN A 41 -14.50 8.47 11.76
N GLN A 42 -14.64 9.71 11.27
CA GLN A 42 -13.52 10.45 10.69
C GLN A 42 -12.41 10.67 11.72
N ARG A 43 -12.77 11.07 12.95
CA ARG A 43 -11.80 11.25 14.02
C ARG A 43 -11.08 9.94 14.39
N ILE A 44 -11.80 8.83 14.46
CA ILE A 44 -11.25 7.50 14.72
C ILE A 44 -10.24 7.13 13.62
N ARG A 45 -10.61 7.25 12.35
CA ARG A 45 -9.70 6.96 11.22
C ARG A 45 -8.40 7.77 11.29
N LEU A 46 -8.51 9.07 11.55
CA LEU A 46 -7.33 9.93 11.72
C LEU A 46 -6.43 9.47 12.86
N LEU A 47 -7.02 9.11 14.02
CA LEU A 47 -6.25 8.61 15.16
C LEU A 47 -5.60 7.25 14.88
N GLU A 48 -6.31 6.34 14.20
CA GLU A 48 -5.79 5.04 13.80
C GLU A 48 -4.60 5.17 12.85
N ASP A 49 -4.68 6.06 11.86
CA ASP A 49 -3.59 6.26 10.91
C ASP A 49 -2.36 6.88 11.58
N MET A 50 -2.57 7.83 12.49
CA MET A 50 -1.49 8.36 13.33
C MET A 50 -0.85 7.28 14.21
N LEU A 51 -1.65 6.40 14.81
CA LEU A 51 -1.15 5.27 15.59
C LEU A 51 -0.34 4.29 14.73
N LYS A 52 -0.79 3.98 13.50
CA LYS A 52 -0.04 3.15 12.56
C LYS A 52 1.31 3.77 12.21
N LEU A 53 1.34 5.07 11.91
CA LEU A 53 2.58 5.80 11.61
C LEU A 53 3.56 5.75 12.79
N VAL A 54 3.09 6.05 14.01
CA VAL A 54 3.94 5.99 15.21
C VAL A 54 4.44 4.56 15.46
N ARG A 55 3.59 3.55 15.27
CA ARG A 55 3.98 2.14 15.39
C ARG A 55 5.05 1.76 14.37
N GLN A 56 4.91 2.19 13.12
CA GLN A 56 5.91 1.96 12.07
C GLN A 56 7.22 2.71 12.35
N GLN A 57 7.17 3.94 12.88
CA GLN A 57 8.39 4.66 13.28
C GLN A 57 9.10 4.00 14.45
N ARG A 58 8.35 3.54 15.46
CA ARG A 58 8.91 2.96 16.69
C ARG A 58 9.41 1.52 16.49
N PHE A 59 8.67 0.74 15.70
CA PHE A 59 8.89 -0.71 15.55
C PHE A 59 9.21 -1.15 14.12
N GLY A 60 9.06 -0.32 13.09
CA GLY A 60 9.19 -0.71 11.67
C GLY A 60 10.59 -1.15 11.28
N LYS A 61 11.53 -0.24 10.95
CA LYS A 61 12.90 -0.64 10.57
C LYS A 61 13.65 -1.44 11.65
N LYS A 62 13.14 -1.47 12.89
CA LYS A 62 13.65 -2.28 14.00
C LYS A 62 13.05 -3.69 14.06
N SER A 63 11.92 -3.97 13.40
CA SER A 63 11.33 -5.31 13.30
C SER A 63 11.90 -6.14 12.13
N GLU A 64 12.53 -5.50 11.14
CA GLU A 64 13.31 -6.21 10.10
C GLU A 64 14.65 -6.72 10.65
N THR A 65 15.14 -6.12 11.74
CA THR A 65 16.24 -6.66 12.53
C THR A 65 15.68 -7.54 13.63
N LEU A 66 15.41 -8.81 13.32
CA LEU A 66 15.23 -9.83 14.36
C LEU A 66 16.49 -9.81 15.25
N THR A 67 16.33 -9.39 16.51
CA THR A 67 17.36 -9.55 17.53
C THR A 67 17.80 -11.01 17.51
N GLY A 68 19.11 -11.28 17.41
CA GLY A 68 19.64 -12.57 16.95
C GLY A 68 19.06 -13.83 17.60
N MET A 69 18.57 -13.76 18.84
CA MET A 69 17.96 -14.88 19.54
C MET A 69 16.55 -15.25 19.06
N GLN A 70 15.74 -14.27 18.60
CA GLN A 70 14.40 -14.56 18.06
C GLN A 70 14.44 -15.08 16.62
N ARG A 71 15.55 -14.85 15.89
CA ARG A 71 15.70 -15.33 14.51
C ARG A 71 15.69 -16.85 14.43
N SER A 72 16.38 -17.50 15.36
CA SER A 72 16.48 -18.96 15.43
C SER A 72 15.13 -19.65 15.66
N LEU A 73 14.19 -18.99 16.34
CA LEU A 73 12.85 -19.53 16.56
C LEU A 73 12.01 -19.66 15.28
N PHE A 74 12.33 -18.90 14.23
CA PHE A 74 11.59 -18.92 12.96
C PHE A 74 12.34 -19.68 11.85
N GLU A 75 13.55 -20.17 12.10
CA GLU A 75 14.35 -20.89 11.10
C GLU A 75 13.71 -22.25 10.77
N GLU A 76 13.18 -22.97 11.77
CA GLU A 76 12.50 -24.25 11.55
C GLU A 76 11.22 -24.12 10.72
N ASP A 77 10.39 -23.10 10.99
CA ASP A 77 9.16 -22.84 10.24
C ASP A 77 9.48 -22.44 8.78
N VAL A 78 10.51 -21.62 8.58
CA VAL A 78 10.97 -21.21 7.24
C VAL A 78 11.48 -22.42 6.44
N ASP A 79 12.25 -23.30 7.06
CA ASP A 79 12.76 -24.51 6.42
C ASP A 79 11.62 -25.48 6.06
N ALA A 80 10.60 -25.58 6.91
CA ALA A 80 9.41 -26.38 6.64
C ALA A 80 8.62 -25.85 5.43
N ASP A 81 8.42 -24.53 5.35
CA ASP A 81 7.75 -23.88 4.21
C ASP A 81 8.53 -24.07 2.90
N ILE A 82 9.86 -23.90 2.95
CA ILE A 82 10.75 -24.14 1.80
C ILE A 82 10.64 -25.60 1.35
N ALA A 83 10.66 -26.56 2.27
CA ALA A 83 10.53 -27.98 1.95
C ALA A 83 9.18 -28.31 1.31
N ALA A 84 8.08 -27.76 1.83
CA ALA A 84 6.73 -27.95 1.27
C ALA A 84 6.64 -27.42 -0.17
N LEU A 85 7.13 -26.21 -0.42
CA LEU A 85 7.16 -25.61 -1.76
C LEU A 85 8.08 -26.37 -2.72
N THR A 86 9.23 -26.85 -2.23
CA THR A 86 10.17 -27.65 -3.03
C THR A 86 9.56 -28.99 -3.42
N ALA A 87 8.89 -29.67 -2.49
CA ALA A 87 8.18 -30.91 -2.77
C ALA A 87 7.01 -30.70 -3.75
N GLN A 88 6.30 -29.59 -3.66
CA GLN A 88 5.25 -29.24 -4.63
C GLN A 88 5.84 -28.97 -6.01
N ARG A 89 6.94 -28.23 -6.09
CA ARG A 89 7.67 -27.97 -7.34
C ARG A 89 8.15 -29.27 -7.98
N ASP A 90 8.73 -30.17 -7.20
CA ASP A 90 9.30 -31.43 -7.70
C ASP A 90 8.24 -32.42 -8.15
N LYS A 91 7.01 -32.32 -7.63
CA LYS A 91 5.84 -33.04 -8.17
C LYS A 91 5.37 -32.49 -9.52
N LEU A 92 5.59 -31.20 -9.77
CA LEU A 92 5.13 -30.51 -10.99
C LEU A 92 6.16 -30.55 -12.13
N LEU A 93 7.45 -30.72 -11.84
CA LEU A 93 8.49 -30.90 -12.85
C LEU A 93 8.86 -32.38 -12.98
N PRO A 94 8.96 -32.95 -14.20
CA PRO A 94 9.53 -34.28 -14.39
C PRO A 94 11.00 -34.30 -13.90
N PRO A 95 11.50 -35.43 -13.36
CA PRO A 95 12.86 -35.50 -12.87
C PRO A 95 13.84 -35.29 -14.04
N SER A 96 14.43 -34.10 -14.10
CA SER A 96 15.63 -33.90 -14.91
C SER A 96 16.74 -34.70 -14.25
N ALA A 97 17.15 -35.79 -14.89
CA ALA A 97 18.42 -36.42 -14.58
C ALA A 97 19.53 -35.35 -14.65
N GLU A 98 20.48 -35.47 -13.73
CA GLU A 98 21.74 -34.74 -13.66
C GLU A 98 21.67 -33.30 -13.13
N LYS A 99 22.07 -33.15 -11.87
CA LYS A 99 22.82 -31.98 -11.44
C LYS A 99 24.03 -32.41 -10.63
N ASP A 100 25.10 -32.66 -11.38
CA ASP A 100 26.47 -32.52 -10.94
C ASP A 100 26.69 -31.20 -10.18
N ASP A 101 27.60 -31.30 -9.22
CA ASP A 101 28.31 -30.23 -8.53
C ASP A 101 28.36 -28.92 -9.33
N LYS A 102 27.62 -27.91 -8.88
CA LYS A 102 27.83 -26.53 -9.35
C LYS A 102 28.25 -25.66 -8.16
N PRO A 103 29.44 -25.01 -8.23
CA PRO A 103 29.88 -24.09 -7.19
C PRO A 103 28.92 -22.90 -7.10
N SER A 104 28.89 -22.27 -5.93
CA SER A 104 28.00 -21.15 -5.62
C SER A 104 28.08 -20.09 -6.72
N ARG A 105 26.95 -19.85 -7.38
CA ARG A 105 26.87 -18.83 -8.43
C ARG A 105 27.05 -17.47 -7.77
N SER A 106 28.25 -16.91 -7.87
CA SER A 106 28.49 -15.52 -7.53
C SER A 106 27.51 -14.65 -8.34
N ARG A 107 26.85 -13.70 -7.67
CA ARG A 107 25.93 -12.78 -8.34
C ARG A 107 26.68 -12.11 -9.50
N PRO A 108 26.14 -12.15 -10.74
CA PRO A 108 26.79 -11.51 -11.87
C PRO A 108 26.83 -10.00 -11.62
N VAL A 109 28.03 -9.48 -11.35
CA VAL A 109 28.28 -8.03 -11.38
C VAL A 109 28.15 -7.59 -12.82
N ARG A 110 27.34 -6.55 -13.08
CA ARG A 110 27.21 -5.98 -14.43
C ARG A 110 28.55 -5.39 -14.84
N LYS A 111 29.25 -6.07 -15.75
CA LYS A 111 30.45 -5.53 -16.37
C LYS A 111 30.02 -4.42 -17.36
N PRO A 112 30.76 -3.31 -17.46
CA PRO A 112 30.50 -2.28 -18.47
C PRO A 112 30.60 -2.88 -19.88
N LEU A 113 29.91 -2.27 -20.86
CA LEU A 113 30.00 -2.76 -22.24
C LEU A 113 31.43 -2.58 -22.77
N PRO A 114 31.96 -3.55 -23.54
CA PRO A 114 33.28 -3.44 -24.14
C PRO A 114 33.46 -2.13 -24.94
N SER A 115 34.63 -1.51 -24.83
CA SER A 115 34.96 -0.27 -25.56
C SER A 115 35.07 -0.46 -27.07
N ARG A 116 35.22 -1.71 -27.55
CA ARG A 116 35.35 -2.03 -28.98
C ARG A 116 34.02 -2.06 -29.73
N LEU A 117 32.88 -2.08 -29.03
CA LEU A 117 31.58 -2.04 -29.68
C LEU A 117 31.30 -0.63 -30.23
N PRO A 118 30.69 -0.50 -31.42
CA PRO A 118 30.27 0.80 -31.93
C PRO A 118 29.27 1.43 -30.96
N ARG A 119 29.51 2.69 -30.59
CA ARG A 119 28.68 3.46 -29.65
C ARG A 119 27.93 4.55 -30.41
N VAL A 120 26.67 4.77 -30.03
CA VAL A 120 25.86 5.88 -30.52
C VAL A 120 25.37 6.65 -29.30
N ASP A 121 25.87 7.86 -29.12
CA ASP A 121 25.51 8.71 -27.98
C ASP A 121 24.20 9.46 -28.28
N ARG A 122 23.21 9.30 -27.39
CA ARG A 122 21.93 10.04 -27.44
C ARG A 122 21.79 10.86 -26.17
N ILE A 123 21.88 12.19 -26.30
CA ILE A 123 21.68 13.13 -25.20
C ILE A 123 20.18 13.44 -25.11
N ILE A 124 19.58 13.24 -23.93
CA ILE A 124 18.17 13.56 -23.66
C ILE A 124 18.15 14.83 -22.79
N PRO A 125 17.82 16.00 -23.35
CA PRO A 125 17.68 17.23 -22.58
C PRO A 125 16.38 17.24 -21.76
N PRO A 126 16.27 18.10 -20.73
CA PRO A 126 15.01 18.38 -20.09
C PRO A 126 13.99 18.98 -21.09
N VAL A 127 12.69 18.83 -20.79
CA VAL A 127 11.61 19.31 -21.66
C VAL A 127 11.57 20.84 -21.74
N THR A 128 11.99 21.51 -20.69
CA THR A 128 12.03 22.98 -20.57
C THR A 128 13.30 23.42 -19.88
N ASP A 129 13.86 24.54 -20.32
CA ASP A 129 15.08 25.14 -19.74
C ASP A 129 14.79 26.03 -18.51
N GLN A 130 13.53 26.06 -18.07
CA GLN A 130 13.06 26.85 -16.93
C GLN A 130 12.41 25.96 -15.87
N CYS A 131 12.62 26.32 -14.60
CA CYS A 131 11.96 25.66 -13.49
C CYS A 131 10.44 25.91 -13.53
N PRO A 132 9.59 24.88 -13.45
CA PRO A 132 8.13 25.03 -13.51
C PRO A 132 7.53 25.79 -12.31
N GLU A 133 8.28 25.95 -11.21
CA GLU A 133 7.81 26.63 -10.00
C GLU A 133 8.32 28.08 -9.89
N CYS A 134 9.60 28.33 -10.17
CA CYS A 134 10.22 29.65 -10.00
C CYS A 134 10.61 30.36 -11.31
N HIS A 135 10.47 29.72 -12.48
CA HIS A 135 10.81 30.26 -13.81
C HIS A 135 12.28 30.69 -14.01
N GLU A 136 13.18 30.32 -13.09
CA GLU A 136 14.61 30.53 -13.25
C GLU A 136 15.23 29.55 -14.25
N PRO A 137 16.31 29.94 -14.95
CA PRO A 137 17.01 29.06 -15.87
C PRO A 137 17.62 27.85 -15.14
N LEU A 138 17.47 26.65 -15.72
CA LEU A 138 18.08 25.44 -15.18
C LEU A 138 19.61 25.50 -15.32
N HIS A 139 20.32 25.10 -14.26
CA HIS A 139 21.77 24.89 -14.30
C HIS A 139 22.10 23.40 -14.26
N HIS A 140 23.19 23.02 -14.92
CA HIS A 140 23.64 21.63 -14.96
C HIS A 140 24.18 21.18 -13.59
N ILE A 141 23.81 19.98 -13.17
CA ILE A 141 24.28 19.36 -11.91
C ILE A 141 25.04 18.06 -12.17
N ARG A 142 24.39 17.11 -12.87
CA ARG A 142 24.96 15.79 -13.20
C ARG A 142 24.19 15.14 -14.33
N ASP A 143 24.84 14.21 -15.01
CA ASP A 143 24.23 13.37 -16.04
C ASP A 143 23.93 11.96 -15.49
N ALA A 144 22.81 11.39 -15.93
CA ALA A 144 22.49 9.99 -15.72
C ALA A 144 22.80 9.21 -17.01
N VAL A 145 23.91 8.46 -17.01
CA VAL A 145 24.38 7.72 -18.19
C VAL A 145 23.91 6.25 -18.11
N SER A 146 23.33 5.73 -19.19
CA SER A 146 22.98 4.31 -19.31
C SER A 146 23.38 3.77 -20.69
N GLU A 147 24.08 2.64 -20.73
CA GLU A 147 24.48 1.97 -21.97
C GLU A 147 23.51 0.79 -22.26
N LYS A 148 23.04 0.67 -23.51
CA LYS A 148 22.15 -0.43 -23.95
C LYS A 148 22.62 -0.96 -25.31
N LEU A 149 22.51 -2.28 -25.51
CA LEU A 149 22.72 -2.91 -26.82
C LEU A 149 21.40 -2.90 -27.59
N GLU A 150 21.39 -2.33 -28.79
CA GLU A 150 20.29 -2.46 -29.76
C GLU A 150 20.58 -3.68 -30.66
N TYR A 151 19.61 -4.60 -30.77
CA TYR A 151 19.68 -5.68 -31.75
C TYR A 151 19.19 -5.15 -33.10
N ILE A 152 20.03 -5.23 -34.12
CA ILE A 152 19.64 -4.98 -35.51
C ILE A 152 19.20 -6.34 -36.06
N LEU A 153 17.92 -6.48 -36.39
CA LEU A 153 17.36 -7.65 -37.07
C LEU A 153 17.74 -7.65 -38.55
#